data_AF-A0A6S6S2D4-F1
#
_entry.id   AF-A0A6S6S2D4-F1
#
_cell.length_a   1.000
_cell.length_b   1.000
_cell.length_c   1.000
_cell.angle_alpha   90.00
_cell.angle_beta   90.00
_cell.angle_gamma   90.00
#
_symmetry.space_group_name_H-M   'P 1'
#
loop_
_entity.id
_entity.type
_entity.pdbx_description
1 polymer ?
#
loop_
_entity_poly.entity_id
_entity_poly.type
_entity_poly.pdbx_seq_one_letter_code
_entity_poly.pdbx_strand_id
1 'polypeptide(L)'
;MINLIGTALNPAWLSLPLVHLHWYEKDLRPARKVGHLNLCSNNREAIKNSLNTIQTLLPSEYNDSIGWLNTKLMHSPRHDE
;
A
#
# COMPACT_ATOMS: atom_id res chain seq x y z
N MET A 1 5.75 -1.92 1.61
CA MET A 1 5.20 -2.92 0.69
C MET A 1 3.84 -3.39 1.20
N ILE A 2 2.80 -3.37 0.38
CA ILE A 2 1.45 -3.86 0.68
C ILE A 2 1.16 -5.03 -0.25
N ASN A 3 0.84 -6.21 0.30
CA ASN A 3 0.55 -7.40 -0.52
C ASN A 3 -0.91 -7.42 -0.98
N LEU A 4 -1.15 -7.67 -2.26
CA LEU A 4 -2.50 -7.82 -2.82
C LEU A 4 -2.94 -9.27 -2.68
N ILE A 5 -4.00 -9.54 -1.92
CA ILE A 5 -4.46 -10.88 -1.53
C ILE A 5 -5.87 -11.10 -2.06
N GLY A 6 -6.02 -11.90 -3.11
CA GLY A 6 -7.31 -12.19 -3.75
C GLY A 6 -8.02 -10.96 -4.32
N THR A 7 -7.34 -9.81 -4.41
CA THR A 7 -7.90 -8.53 -4.84
C THR A 7 -7.75 -8.35 -6.35
N ALA A 8 -8.82 -7.91 -7.02
CA ALA A 8 -8.76 -7.56 -8.43
C ALA A 8 -7.82 -6.38 -8.68
N LEU A 9 -7.15 -6.36 -9.85
CA LEU A 9 -6.34 -5.23 -10.28
C LEU A 9 -7.21 -3.97 -10.38
N ASN A 10 -6.78 -2.88 -9.74
CA ASN A 10 -7.40 -1.57 -9.90
C ASN A 10 -6.37 -0.58 -10.48
N PRO A 11 -6.51 -0.17 -11.76
CA PRO A 11 -5.60 0.78 -12.39
C PRO A 11 -5.51 2.13 -11.67
N ALA A 12 -6.53 2.52 -10.89
CA ALA A 12 -6.51 3.77 -10.13
C ALA A 12 -5.35 3.85 -9.13
N TRP A 13 -4.78 2.71 -8.68
CA TRP A 13 -3.59 2.70 -7.84
C TRP A 13 -2.39 3.39 -8.49
N LEU A 14 -2.28 3.33 -9.83
CA LEU A 14 -1.19 3.93 -10.61
C LEU A 14 -1.32 5.46 -10.74
N SER A 15 -2.45 6.04 -10.30
CA SER A 15 -2.61 7.50 -10.24
C SER A 15 -1.77 8.13 -9.12
N LEU A 16 -1.31 7.34 -8.16
CA LEU A 16 -0.51 7.80 -7.03
C LEU A 16 0.97 7.75 -7.38
N PRO A 17 1.69 8.87 -7.38
CA PRO A 17 3.05 8.96 -7.92
C PRO A 17 4.08 8.14 -7.14
N LEU A 18 3.80 7.83 -5.87
CA LEU A 18 4.68 7.04 -5.02
C LEU A 18 4.41 5.53 -5.11
N VAL A 19 3.35 5.12 -5.81
CA VAL A 19 2.90 3.74 -5.87
C VAL A 19 3.51 3.03 -7.07
N HIS A 20 4.23 1.95 -6.79
CA HIS A 20 4.73 1.02 -7.80
C HIS A 20 3.99 -0.31 -7.66
N LEU A 21 3.28 -0.71 -8.72
CA LEU A 21 2.60 -2.00 -8.79
C LEU A 21 3.54 -3.07 -9.33
N HIS A 22 3.61 -4.19 -8.61
CA HIS A 22 4.14 -5.45 -9.11
C HIS A 22 3.00 -6.47 -9.17
N TRP A 23 2.52 -6.75 -10.38
CA TRP A 23 1.44 -7.70 -10.63
C TRP A 23 2.00 -9.06 -11.03
N TYR A 24 1.42 -10.16 -10.52
CA TYR A 24 1.94 -11.51 -10.75
C TYR A 24 1.20 -12.30 -11.82
N GLU A 25 0.19 -11.71 -12.46
CA GLU A 25 -0.60 -12.37 -13.52
C GLU A 25 -1.19 -13.72 -13.08
N LYS A 26 -1.59 -13.82 -11.81
CA LYS A 26 -2.21 -15.02 -11.23
C LYS A 26 -3.73 -14.90 -11.25
N ASP A 27 -4.41 -16.04 -11.42
CA ASP A 27 -5.87 -16.09 -11.21
C ASP A 27 -6.25 -15.58 -9.82
N LEU A 28 -7.34 -14.80 -9.78
CA LEU A 28 -7.96 -14.33 -8.55
C LEU A 28 -8.56 -15.53 -7.80
N ARG A 29 -7.97 -15.85 -6.64
CA ARG A 29 -8.50 -16.83 -5.69
C ARG A 29 -8.44 -16.24 -4.28
N PRO A 30 -9.43 -16.53 -3.41
CA PRO A 30 -9.37 -16.13 -2.01
C PRO A 30 -8.03 -16.53 -1.36
N ALA A 31 -7.50 -15.65 -0.50
CA ALA A 31 -6.22 -15.83 0.21
C ALA A 31 -4.96 -15.99 -0.68
N ARG A 32 -5.05 -15.82 -2.01
CA ARG A 32 -3.89 -15.93 -2.91
C ARG A 32 -3.20 -14.57 -3.08
N LYS A 33 -1.88 -14.52 -2.91
CA LYS A 33 -1.09 -13.34 -3.26
C LYS A 33 -1.00 -13.16 -4.78
N VAL A 34 -1.60 -12.10 -5.29
CA VAL A 34 -1.71 -11.78 -6.73
C VAL A 34 -0.78 -10.64 -7.17
N GLY A 35 -0.21 -9.91 -6.21
CA GLY A 35 0.77 -8.86 -6.48
C GLY A 35 1.16 -8.12 -5.20
N HIS A 36 1.78 -6.96 -5.37
CA HIS A 36 2.03 -6.02 -4.29
C HIS A 36 2.19 -4.58 -4.78
N LEU A 37 1.97 -3.64 -3.87
CA LEU A 37 2.21 -2.20 -4.06
C LEU A 37 3.39 -1.78 -3.20
N ASN A 38 4.37 -1.12 -3.79
CA ASN A 38 5.45 -0.45 -3.08
C ASN A 38 5.18 1.05 -3.02
N LEU A 39 5.38 1.64 -1.85
CA LEU A 39 5.36 3.08 -1.62
C LEU A 39 6.75 3.50 -1.16
N CYS A 40 7.41 4.40 -1.88
CA CYS A 40 8.78 4.82 -1.59
C CYS A 40 8.93 6.34 -1.70
N SER A 41 9.51 6.97 -0.69
CA SER A 41 9.82 8.39 -0.63
C SER A 41 10.67 8.68 0.60
N ASN A 42 11.54 9.68 0.50
CA ASN A 42 12.31 10.20 1.64
C ASN A 42 11.46 11.13 2.52
N ASN A 43 10.26 11.51 2.06
CA ASN A 43 9.32 12.34 2.82
C ASN A 43 8.23 11.46 3.46
N ARG A 44 8.26 11.37 4.80
CA ARG A 44 7.27 10.62 5.60
C ARG A 44 5.85 11.13 5.42
N GLU A 45 5.65 12.45 5.32
CA GLU A 45 4.32 13.03 5.10
C GLU A 45 3.79 12.66 3.71
N ALA A 46 4.67 12.62 2.71
CA ALA A 46 4.29 12.17 1.37
C ALA A 46 3.85 10.69 1.38
N ILE A 47 4.56 9.82 2.10
CA ILE A 47 4.12 8.42 2.30
C ILE A 47 2.78 8.36 3.03
N LYS A 48 2.61 9.11 4.12
CA LYS A 48 1.36 9.13 4.90
C LYS A 48 0.18 9.59 4.04
N ASN A 49 0.34 10.65 3.26
CA ASN A 49 -0.70 11.15 2.36
C ASN A 49 -1.02 10.10 1.29
N SER A 50 -0.01 9.48 0.68
CA SER A 50 -0.23 8.41 -0.30
C SER A 50 -0.90 7.18 0.32
N LEU A 51 -0.62 6.84 1.58
CA LEU A 51 -1.29 5.76 2.30
C LEU A 51 -2.76 6.08 2.58
N ASN A 52 -3.07 7.31 3.01
CA ASN A 52 -4.45 7.74 3.23
C ASN A 52 -5.25 7.72 1.93
N THR A 53 -4.65 8.13 0.80
CA THR A 53 -5.32 8.07 -0.50
C THR A 53 -5.47 6.64 -0.99
N ILE A 54 -4.45 5.79 -0.87
CA ILE A 54 -4.57 4.40 -1.36
C ILE A 54 -5.53 3.57 -0.53
N GLN A 55 -5.74 3.91 0.74
CA GLN A 55 -6.73 3.29 1.61
C GLN A 55 -8.14 3.39 1.02
N THR A 56 -8.49 4.50 0.36
CA THR A 56 -9.82 4.67 -0.26
C THR A 56 -9.97 3.88 -1.57
N LEU A 57 -8.86 3.42 -2.14
CA LEU A 57 -8.81 2.66 -3.40
C LEU A 57 -8.62 1.15 -3.20
N LEU A 58 -8.32 0.72 -1.97
CA LEU A 58 -8.16 -0.68 -1.59
C LEU A 58 -9.45 -1.20 -0.93
N PRO A 59 -9.69 -2.52 -0.99
CA PRO A 59 -10.78 -3.13 -0.23
C PRO A 59 -10.69 -2.83 1.27
N SER A 60 -11.84 -2.78 1.94
CA SER A 60 -11.95 -2.43 3.36
C SER A 60 -11.12 -3.31 4.30
N GLU A 61 -10.83 -4.53 3.88
CA GLU A 61 -9.99 -5.51 4.58
C GLU A 61 -8.55 -5.01 4.81
N TYR A 62 -8.11 -4.01 4.04
CA TYR A 62 -6.81 -3.38 4.20
C TYR A 62 -6.79 -2.25 5.24
N ASN A 63 -7.95 -1.75 5.69
CA ASN A 63 -8.05 -0.57 6.54
C ASN A 63 -7.24 -0.69 7.84
N ASP A 64 -7.37 -1.83 8.54
CA ASP A 64 -6.66 -2.05 9.81
C ASP A 64 -5.14 -2.08 9.61
N SER A 65 -4.69 -2.73 8.54
CA SER A 65 -3.26 -2.82 8.21
C SER A 65 -2.68 -1.46 7.83
N ILE A 66 -3.43 -0.64 7.10
CA ILE A 66 -3.01 0.72 6.73
C ILE A 66 -3.03 1.65 7.94
N GLY A 67 -4.04 1.54 8.81
CA GLY A 67 -4.12 2.27 10.08
C GLY A 67 -2.94 1.96 11.00
N TRP A 68 -2.57 0.67 11.10
CA TRP A 68 -1.37 0.24 11.82
C TRP A 68 -0.09 0.83 11.21
N LEU A 69 0.05 0.80 9.88
CA LEU A 69 1.23 1.34 9.19
C LEU A 69 1.37 2.86 9.40
N ASN A 70 0.26 3.60 9.28
CA ASN A 70 0.22 5.03 9.59
C ASN A 70 0.66 5.32 11.02
N THR A 71 0.18 4.54 11.99
CA THR A 71 0.60 4.68 13.39
C THR A 71 2.11 4.44 13.53
N LYS A 72 2.65 3.39 12.91
CA LYS A 72 4.10 3.09 12.97
C LYS A 72 4.95 4.17 12.30
N LEU A 73 4.51 4.75 11.18
CA LEU A 73 5.23 5.83 10.51
C LEU A 73 5.40 7.08 11.38
N MET A 74 4.42 7.38 12.24
CA MET A 74 4.47 8.55 13.14
C MET A 74 5.32 8.32 14.39
N HIS A 75 5.49 7.07 14.81
CA HIS A 75 6.20 6.71 16.04
C HIS A 75 7.58 6.07 15.81
N SER A 76 8.00 5.89 14.56
CA SER A 76 9.32 5.32 14.27
C SER A 76 10.41 6.39 14.47
N PRO A 77 11.39 6.16 15.36
CA PRO A 77 12.50 7.08 15.52
C PRO A 77 13.23 7.26 14.18
N ARG A 78 13.63 8.49 13.88
CA ARG A 78 14.56 8.74 12.78
C ARG A 78 15.89 8.08 13.16
N HIS A 79 16.25 7.00 12.47
CA HIS A 79 17.66 6.70 12.28
C HIS A 79 18.17 7.75 11.30
N ASP A 80 18.50 8.93 11.82
CA ASP A 80 19.34 9.90 11.14
C ASP A 80 20.76 9.28 11.19
N GLU A 81 21.23 8.76 10.05
CA GLU A 81 22.67 8.53 9.78
C GLU A 81 23.31 9.84 9.31
#